data_AF-A0AAV7LQ14-F1
#
_entry.id   AF-A0AAV7LQ14-F1
#
_cell.length_a   1.000
_cell.length_b   1.000
_cell.length_c   1.000
_cell.angle_alpha   90.00
_cell.angle_beta   90.00
_cell.angle_gamma   90.00
#
_symmetry.space_group_name_H-M   'P 1'
#
loop_
_entity.id
_entity.type
_entity.pdbx_description
1 polymer ?
#
loop_
_entity_poly.entity_id
_entity_poly.type
_entity_poly.pdbx_seq_one_letter_code
_entity_poly.pdbx_strand_id
1 'polypeptide(L)'
;MVVLAHSTQARLEPHKRCTDHDYHHELQVQEKDQATGKLHSLPALHPSRMAERFFVLYRPPPKTNVPALVEEFLERAHFIAQDLDWLLTLPHDKFWCQVIFDETLQKCLDSYVSLAPRRFDELVDTPTSVVQMQECLQRRVFLVFLRMSTHKESREHFITPTVYGEIVYNNFLFDIPKILDLCVLFGKGNSSLLSKMIENIFKQQPSYYSDLEETVPTILQVFNNILGECGLQDDRASPEPQRLAEKIRVTPSEMPLQELKDVVLYLCDTCTTLWAFLDIFPSSSQTFQKHNFLSRLASFYELVVTELESAVKKGKFEDRSLQMDLWRRLSHSRRKMVEIAHILINQTCLQPILESSYETVHPFVEEFLEIFTTLLQERRFIRDYDEMFPVDEDVSLLQQASSTLYPFQITYRILNVHDSKNC
;
A
#
# COMPACT_ATOMS: atom_id res chain seq x y z
N MET A 1 10.02 -3.78 -7.08
CA MET A 1 8.79 -4.60 -7.23
C MET A 1 8.59 -5.39 -5.94
N VAL A 2 8.12 -4.64 -4.94
CA VAL A 2 7.50 -5.05 -3.67
C VAL A 2 7.98 -6.41 -3.08
N VAL A 3 9.12 -6.35 -2.40
CA VAL A 3 9.66 -7.42 -1.53
C VAL A 3 8.90 -7.50 -0.18
N LEU A 4 7.87 -6.65 0.04
CA LEU A 4 6.96 -6.80 1.19
C LEU A 4 6.14 -8.10 1.14
N ALA A 5 6.05 -8.76 -0.01
CA ALA A 5 5.33 -10.02 -0.19
C ALA A 5 6.09 -11.28 0.27
N HIS A 6 7.38 -11.20 0.61
CA HIS A 6 8.21 -12.39 0.87
C HIS A 6 8.49 -12.73 2.34
N SER A 7 7.93 -11.99 3.32
CA SER A 7 8.20 -12.26 4.75
C SER A 7 6.99 -12.70 5.59
N THR A 8 5.82 -12.95 5.00
CA THR A 8 4.65 -13.49 5.74
C THR A 8 4.15 -14.80 5.12
N GLN A 9 5.03 -15.81 5.06
CA GLN A 9 4.60 -17.22 5.04
C GLN A 9 4.76 -17.81 6.46
N ALA A 10 4.04 -17.25 7.42
CA ALA A 10 3.74 -17.96 8.65
C ALA A 10 2.55 -18.90 8.35
N ARG A 11 2.82 -20.21 8.29
CA ARG A 11 1.78 -21.25 8.30
C ARG A 11 0.93 -21.08 9.55
N LEU A 12 -0.26 -20.50 9.39
CA LEU A 12 -1.34 -20.69 10.34
C LEU A 12 -2.12 -21.92 9.91
N GLU A 13 -2.22 -22.89 10.83
CA GLU A 13 -2.94 -24.14 10.65
C GLU A 13 -4.43 -23.90 10.32
N PRO A 14 -5.08 -24.80 9.56
CA PRO A 14 -6.47 -24.63 9.19
C PRO A 14 -7.38 -24.75 10.42
N HIS A 15 -7.82 -23.62 10.96
CA HIS A 15 -8.84 -23.62 12.00
C HIS A 15 -10.20 -24.01 11.41
N LYS A 16 -10.77 -25.05 12.02
CA LYS A 16 -12.08 -25.68 11.85
C LYS A 16 -13.17 -24.77 11.23
N ARG A 17 -13.81 -25.30 10.18
CA ARG A 17 -15.14 -24.88 9.72
C ARG A 17 -16.09 -24.83 10.93
N CYS A 18 -16.63 -23.65 11.22
CA CYS A 18 -17.70 -23.49 12.18
C CYS A 18 -18.99 -23.12 11.45
N THR A 19 -20.06 -23.72 11.94
CA THR A 19 -21.43 -23.79 11.42
C THR A 19 -22.29 -22.61 11.90
N ASP A 20 -23.27 -22.28 11.07
CA ASP A 20 -24.57 -21.63 11.36
C ASP A 20 -24.57 -20.28 12.09
N HIS A 21 -24.70 -19.21 11.30
CA HIS A 21 -25.89 -18.33 11.23
C HIS A 21 -25.50 -17.02 10.52
N ASP A 22 -26.07 -16.76 9.33
CA ASP A 22 -26.44 -15.41 8.85
C ASP A 22 -26.84 -15.42 7.35
N TYR A 23 -28.15 -15.33 7.12
CA TYR A 23 -28.96 -14.89 5.96
C TYR A 23 -28.53 -15.09 4.49
N HIS A 24 -27.25 -15.01 4.09
CA HIS A 24 -26.85 -15.31 2.69
C HIS A 24 -26.21 -16.69 2.50
N HIS A 25 -25.78 -17.36 3.58
CA HIS A 25 -25.61 -18.81 3.58
C HIS A 25 -26.96 -19.57 3.53
N GLU A 26 -28.06 -18.90 3.87
CA GLU A 26 -29.40 -19.50 3.93
C GLU A 26 -30.19 -19.40 2.62
N LEU A 27 -29.75 -18.56 1.66
CA LEU A 27 -30.43 -18.45 0.37
C LEU A 27 -30.25 -19.75 -0.40
N GLN A 28 -31.29 -20.57 -0.36
CA GLN A 28 -31.34 -21.87 -1.00
C GLN A 28 -31.74 -21.70 -2.48
N VAL A 29 -30.95 -22.25 -3.38
CA VAL A 29 -31.25 -22.33 -4.80
C VAL A 29 -31.66 -23.76 -5.13
N GLN A 30 -32.77 -23.91 -5.84
CA GLN A 30 -33.18 -25.21 -6.34
C GLN A 30 -32.46 -25.48 -7.66
N GLU A 31 -31.64 -26.54 -7.67
CA GLU A 31 -31.00 -27.02 -8.89
C GLU A 31 -31.54 -28.42 -9.23
N LYS A 32 -31.66 -28.69 -10.53
CA LYS A 32 -32.07 -29.99 -11.03
C LYS A 32 -30.83 -30.85 -11.17
N ASP A 33 -30.77 -31.95 -10.44
CA ASP A 33 -29.71 -32.94 -10.58
C ASP A 33 -29.74 -33.50 -12.01
N GLN A 34 -28.61 -33.39 -12.72
CA GLN A 34 -28.50 -33.84 -14.11
C GLN A 34 -28.58 -35.36 -14.25
N ALA A 35 -28.19 -36.12 -13.22
CA ALA A 35 -28.20 -37.58 -13.23
C ALA A 35 -29.55 -38.17 -12.80
N THR A 36 -30.22 -37.57 -11.81
CA THR A 36 -31.47 -38.11 -11.24
C THR A 36 -32.73 -37.35 -11.67
N GLY A 37 -32.57 -36.15 -12.24
CA GLY A 37 -33.67 -35.26 -12.62
C GLY A 37 -34.45 -34.65 -11.45
N LYS A 38 -34.05 -34.95 -10.20
CA LYS A 38 -34.70 -34.44 -8.99
C LYS A 38 -34.22 -33.03 -8.67
N LEU A 39 -35.13 -32.21 -8.17
CA LEU A 39 -34.81 -30.91 -7.59
C LEU A 39 -34.14 -31.14 -6.23
N HIS A 40 -32.94 -30.60 -6.07
CA HIS A 40 -32.25 -30.56 -4.79
C HIS A 40 -31.97 -29.10 -4.42
N SER A 41 -32.00 -28.82 -3.12
CA SER A 41 -31.78 -27.49 -2.57
C SER A 41 -30.29 -27.38 -2.20
N LEU A 42 -29.62 -26.37 -2.74
CA LEU A 42 -28.22 -26.07 -2.42
C LEU A 42 -28.10 -24.64 -1.88
N PRO A 43 -27.12 -24.36 -1.02
CA PRO A 43 -26.76 -22.98 -0.71
C PRO A 43 -26.41 -22.21 -1.99
N ALA A 44 -26.79 -20.94 -2.05
CA ALA A 44 -26.46 -20.06 -3.17
C ALA A 44 -24.94 -19.98 -3.41
N LEU A 45 -24.13 -20.05 -2.35
CA LEU A 45 -22.67 -20.14 -2.48
C LEU A 45 -22.27 -21.60 -2.30
N HIS A 46 -21.98 -22.29 -3.40
CA HIS A 46 -21.57 -23.70 -3.36
C HIS A 46 -20.52 -24.00 -4.45
N PRO A 47 -19.49 -24.82 -4.18
CA PRO A 47 -18.42 -25.10 -5.15
C PRO A 47 -18.92 -25.66 -6.48
N SER A 48 -19.95 -26.50 -6.49
CA SER A 48 -20.51 -27.06 -7.73
C SER A 48 -21.20 -26.04 -8.63
N ARG A 49 -21.46 -24.83 -8.12
CA ARG A 49 -22.12 -23.73 -8.86
C ARG A 49 -21.12 -22.82 -9.57
N MET A 50 -19.83 -23.00 -9.30
CA MET A 50 -18.71 -22.37 -10.01
C MET A 50 -18.65 -22.89 -11.45
N ALA A 51 -18.30 -22.04 -12.40
CA ALA A 51 -18.09 -22.49 -13.77
C ALA A 51 -16.69 -23.09 -13.94
N GLU A 52 -16.58 -24.13 -14.78
CA GLU A 52 -15.31 -24.70 -15.20
C GLU A 52 -14.62 -23.76 -16.20
N ARG A 53 -13.90 -22.77 -15.66
CA ARG A 53 -13.07 -21.83 -16.41
C ARG A 53 -11.69 -21.77 -15.75
N PHE A 54 -10.66 -21.64 -16.58
CA PHE A 54 -9.28 -21.59 -16.11
C PHE A 54 -8.69 -20.20 -16.38
N PHE A 55 -8.29 -19.51 -15.32
CA PHE A 55 -7.66 -18.19 -15.43
C PHE A 55 -6.14 -18.33 -15.50
N VAL A 56 -5.54 -17.82 -16.57
CA VAL A 56 -4.08 -17.84 -16.75
C VAL A 56 -3.40 -16.75 -15.89
N LEU A 57 -2.21 -17.04 -15.37
CA LEU A 57 -1.43 -16.05 -14.63
C LEU A 57 -0.98 -14.89 -15.53
N TYR A 58 -1.03 -13.69 -14.98
CA TYR A 58 -0.49 -12.48 -15.59
C TYR A 58 1.03 -12.53 -15.66
N ARG A 59 1.57 -11.96 -16.74
CA ARG A 59 3.00 -11.66 -16.89
C ARG A 59 3.15 -10.22 -17.38
N PRO A 60 4.11 -9.46 -16.85
CA PRO A 60 4.33 -8.08 -17.29
C PRO A 60 4.79 -8.03 -18.75
N PRO A 61 4.60 -6.89 -19.44
CA PRO A 61 5.13 -6.71 -20.78
C PRO A 61 6.65 -6.86 -20.79
N PRO A 62 7.25 -7.31 -21.91
CA PRO A 62 8.69 -7.45 -22.00
C PRO A 62 9.39 -6.09 -21.89
N LYS A 63 10.58 -6.08 -21.29
CA LYS A 63 11.43 -4.88 -21.21
C LYS A 63 12.02 -4.46 -22.57
N THR A 64 11.91 -5.32 -23.58
CA THR A 64 12.43 -5.11 -24.92
C THR A 64 11.33 -5.34 -25.95
N ASN A 65 11.34 -4.56 -27.04
CA ASN A 65 10.33 -4.62 -28.10
C ASN A 65 10.57 -5.76 -29.11
N VAL A 66 10.99 -6.93 -28.63
CA VAL A 66 11.14 -8.10 -29.49
C VAL A 66 9.76 -8.59 -29.91
N PRO A 67 9.44 -8.66 -31.22
CA PRO A 67 8.07 -8.93 -31.68
C PRO A 67 7.43 -10.19 -31.09
N ALA A 68 8.18 -11.29 -31.01
CA ALA A 68 7.68 -12.55 -30.45
C ALA A 68 7.30 -12.45 -28.96
N LEU A 69 8.06 -11.69 -28.16
CA LEU A 69 7.76 -11.49 -26.73
C LEU A 69 6.56 -10.57 -26.54
N VAL A 70 6.40 -9.58 -27.41
CA VAL A 70 5.25 -8.68 -27.41
C VAL A 70 3.98 -9.45 -27.79
N GLU A 71 4.05 -10.32 -28.79
CA GLU A 71 2.93 -11.19 -29.20
C GLU A 71 2.51 -12.15 -28.09
N GLU A 72 3.47 -12.81 -27.42
CA GLU A 72 3.19 -13.68 -26.25
C GLU A 72 2.46 -12.92 -25.14
N PHE A 73 2.93 -11.70 -24.82
CA PHE A 73 2.28 -10.86 -23.83
C PHE A 73 0.85 -10.50 -24.24
N LEU A 74 0.65 -10.06 -25.48
CA LEU A 74 -0.66 -9.62 -25.98
C LEU A 74 -1.67 -10.77 -26.00
N GLU A 75 -1.27 -11.96 -26.43
CA GLU A 75 -2.13 -13.14 -26.43
C GLU A 75 -2.56 -13.52 -25.01
N ARG A 76 -1.60 -13.64 -24.09
CA ARG A 76 -1.88 -13.95 -22.68
C ARG A 76 -2.78 -12.89 -22.04
N ALA A 77 -2.47 -11.62 -22.24
CA ALA A 77 -3.27 -10.51 -21.73
C ALA A 77 -4.68 -10.51 -22.31
N HIS A 78 -4.84 -10.90 -23.56
CA HIS A 78 -6.15 -11.02 -24.20
C HIS A 78 -7.02 -12.11 -23.55
N PHE A 79 -6.45 -13.30 -23.27
CA PHE A 79 -7.17 -14.34 -22.53
C PHE A 79 -7.65 -13.84 -21.17
N ILE A 80 -6.77 -13.21 -20.39
CA ILE A 80 -7.14 -12.62 -19.09
C ILE A 80 -8.26 -11.59 -19.28
N ALA A 81 -8.16 -10.69 -20.26
CA ALA A 81 -9.18 -9.67 -20.48
C ALA A 81 -10.55 -10.29 -20.81
N GLN A 82 -10.60 -11.32 -21.65
CA GLN A 82 -11.84 -12.03 -22.00
C GLN A 82 -12.44 -12.76 -20.79
N ASP A 83 -11.60 -13.40 -19.97
CA ASP A 83 -12.04 -14.13 -18.79
C ASP A 83 -12.57 -13.18 -17.71
N LEU A 84 -11.91 -12.04 -17.50
CA LEU A 84 -12.39 -11.00 -16.59
C LEU A 84 -13.66 -10.30 -17.11
N ASP A 85 -13.81 -10.09 -18.42
CA ASP A 85 -15.06 -9.57 -18.99
C ASP A 85 -16.23 -10.48 -18.68
N TRP A 86 -16.08 -11.78 -18.95
CA TRP A 86 -17.09 -12.77 -18.60
C TRP A 86 -17.38 -12.80 -17.11
N LEU A 87 -16.35 -12.78 -16.26
CA LEU A 87 -16.51 -12.76 -14.81
C LEU A 87 -17.38 -11.57 -14.37
N LEU A 88 -17.12 -10.39 -14.93
CA LEU A 88 -17.89 -9.17 -14.67
C LEU A 88 -19.33 -9.25 -15.21
N THR A 89 -19.61 -10.08 -16.21
CA THR A 89 -20.99 -10.32 -16.71
C THR A 89 -21.80 -11.30 -15.86
N LEU A 90 -21.16 -12.06 -14.95
CA LEU A 90 -21.87 -13.04 -14.14
C LEU A 90 -22.90 -12.39 -13.20
N PRO A 91 -24.05 -13.04 -12.96
CA PRO A 91 -24.96 -12.69 -11.87
C PRO A 91 -24.24 -12.70 -10.52
N HIS A 92 -24.75 -11.94 -9.55
CA HIS A 92 -24.13 -11.76 -8.22
C HIS A 92 -23.73 -13.08 -7.55
N ASP A 93 -24.65 -14.05 -7.45
CA ASP A 93 -24.37 -15.33 -6.78
C ASP A 93 -23.31 -16.16 -7.52
N LYS A 94 -23.34 -16.18 -8.85
CA LYS A 94 -22.36 -16.90 -9.68
C LYS A 94 -20.99 -16.22 -9.68
N PHE A 95 -20.95 -14.90 -9.65
CA PHE A 95 -19.71 -14.13 -9.48
C PHE A 95 -19.03 -14.50 -8.15
N TRP A 96 -19.78 -14.47 -7.05
CA TRP A 96 -19.25 -14.84 -5.74
C TRP A 96 -18.85 -16.32 -5.65
N CYS A 97 -19.60 -17.24 -6.28
CA CYS A 97 -19.14 -18.63 -6.40
C CYS A 97 -17.78 -18.73 -7.10
N GLN A 98 -17.58 -18.00 -8.21
CA GLN A 98 -16.31 -18.02 -8.91
C GLN A 98 -15.18 -17.45 -8.05
N VAL A 99 -15.39 -16.28 -7.45
CA VAL A 99 -14.37 -15.59 -6.64
C VAL A 99 -13.94 -16.42 -5.43
N ILE A 100 -14.88 -17.10 -4.77
CA ILE A 100 -14.62 -17.87 -3.54
C ILE A 100 -13.95 -19.21 -3.86
N PHE A 101 -14.43 -19.92 -4.89
CA PHE A 101 -14.07 -21.33 -5.10
C PHE A 101 -13.04 -21.56 -6.21
N ASP A 102 -12.76 -20.57 -7.06
CA ASP A 102 -11.77 -20.70 -8.13
C ASP A 102 -10.39 -20.16 -7.70
N GLU A 103 -9.50 -21.07 -7.33
CA GLU A 103 -8.12 -20.72 -6.99
C GLU A 103 -7.33 -20.11 -8.17
N THR A 104 -7.68 -20.46 -9.41
CA THR A 104 -6.97 -19.96 -10.59
C THR A 104 -7.27 -18.48 -10.82
N LEU A 105 -8.51 -18.06 -10.56
CA LEU A 105 -8.92 -16.66 -10.56
C LEU A 105 -8.14 -15.85 -9.52
N GLN A 106 -8.06 -16.33 -8.28
CA GLN A 106 -7.30 -15.66 -7.21
C GLN A 106 -5.83 -15.50 -7.62
N LYS A 107 -5.18 -16.59 -8.06
CA LYS A 107 -3.78 -16.54 -8.50
C LYS A 107 -3.57 -15.61 -9.70
N CYS A 108 -4.54 -15.53 -10.62
CA CYS A 108 -4.51 -14.58 -11.73
C CYS A 108 -4.54 -13.13 -11.24
N LEU A 109 -5.48 -12.77 -10.36
CA LEU A 109 -5.59 -11.42 -9.80
C LEU A 109 -4.34 -11.06 -8.98
N ASP A 110 -3.86 -11.98 -8.14
CA ASP A 110 -2.65 -11.80 -7.32
C ASP A 110 -1.41 -11.57 -8.19
N SER A 111 -1.26 -12.36 -9.26
CA SER A 111 -0.16 -12.18 -10.22
C SER A 111 -0.23 -10.83 -10.94
N TYR A 112 -1.43 -10.32 -11.23
CA TYR A 112 -1.58 -9.01 -11.84
C TYR A 112 -1.18 -7.90 -10.86
N VAL A 113 -1.75 -7.90 -9.66
CA VAL A 113 -1.55 -6.86 -8.66
C VAL A 113 -0.06 -6.78 -8.24
N SER A 114 0.59 -7.93 -8.07
CA SER A 114 2.01 -7.99 -7.73
C SER A 114 2.93 -7.60 -8.90
N LEU A 115 2.61 -7.95 -10.15
CA LEU A 115 3.55 -7.81 -11.28
C LEU A 115 3.25 -6.67 -12.25
N ALA A 116 2.06 -6.07 -12.23
CA ALA A 116 1.70 -5.01 -13.17
C ALA A 116 2.68 -3.82 -13.05
N PRO A 117 3.21 -3.28 -14.17
CA PRO A 117 4.09 -2.12 -14.11
C PRO A 117 3.42 -0.93 -13.43
N ARG A 118 4.12 -0.30 -12.49
CA ARG A 118 3.67 0.92 -11.81
C ARG A 118 3.99 2.12 -12.70
N ARG A 119 3.22 3.20 -12.57
CA ARG A 119 3.39 4.42 -13.41
C ARG A 119 4.75 5.10 -13.24
N PHE A 120 5.43 4.86 -12.12
CA PHE A 120 6.75 5.40 -11.83
C PHE A 120 7.87 4.42 -12.19
N ASP A 121 7.60 3.22 -12.71
CA ASP A 121 8.65 2.31 -13.17
C ASP A 121 9.43 2.90 -14.36
N GLU A 122 10.50 2.23 -14.78
CA GLU A 122 11.32 2.70 -15.90
C GLU A 122 10.48 2.90 -17.17
N LEU A 123 10.66 4.06 -17.81
CA LEU A 123 9.99 4.39 -19.06
C LEU A 123 10.64 3.60 -20.19
N VAL A 124 10.00 2.51 -20.61
CA VAL A 124 10.35 1.76 -21.82
C VAL A 124 9.47 2.29 -22.96
N ASP A 125 10.07 2.54 -24.12
CA ASP A 125 9.31 2.84 -25.35
C ASP A 125 8.39 1.65 -25.65
N THR A 126 7.10 1.78 -25.33
CA THR A 126 6.17 0.66 -25.29
C THR A 126 5.22 0.77 -26.48
N PRO A 127 5.07 -0.28 -27.31
CA PRO A 127 4.17 -0.25 -28.46
C PRO A 127 2.74 0.12 -28.07
N THR A 128 2.05 0.90 -28.91
CA THR A 128 0.69 1.38 -28.61
C THR A 128 -0.31 0.25 -28.31
N SER A 129 -0.16 -0.90 -28.97
CA SER A 129 -0.98 -2.10 -28.71
C SER A 129 -0.81 -2.64 -27.29
N VAL A 130 0.42 -2.62 -26.76
CA VAL A 130 0.72 -3.03 -25.38
C VAL A 130 0.12 -2.05 -24.39
N VAL A 131 0.26 -0.74 -24.63
CA VAL A 131 -0.34 0.30 -23.77
C VAL A 131 -1.85 0.14 -23.70
N GLN A 132 -2.52 0.00 -24.84
CA GLN A 132 -3.98 -0.21 -24.90
C GLN A 132 -4.41 -1.48 -24.17
N MET A 133 -3.65 -2.56 -24.30
CA MET A 133 -3.94 -3.82 -23.61
C MET A 133 -3.74 -3.70 -22.08
N GLN A 134 -2.70 -2.97 -21.64
CA GLN A 134 -2.50 -2.70 -20.22
C GLN A 134 -3.65 -1.88 -19.63
N GLU A 135 -4.10 -0.82 -20.30
CA GLU A 135 -5.27 -0.02 -19.88
C GLU A 135 -6.54 -0.87 -19.83
N CYS A 136 -6.72 -1.74 -20.84
CA CYS A 136 -7.82 -2.69 -20.94
C CYS A 136 -7.88 -3.65 -19.75
N LEU A 137 -6.74 -4.24 -19.37
CA LEU A 137 -6.61 -5.10 -18.20
C LEU A 137 -6.77 -4.33 -16.89
N GLN A 138 -6.11 -3.18 -16.76
CA GLN A 138 -6.16 -2.34 -15.56
C GLN A 138 -7.62 -2.01 -15.20
N ARG A 139 -8.42 -1.60 -16.19
CA ARG A 139 -9.83 -1.32 -15.98
C ARG A 139 -10.61 -2.53 -15.49
N ARG A 140 -10.40 -3.71 -16.09
CA ARG A 140 -11.12 -4.95 -15.72
C ARG A 140 -10.76 -5.42 -14.33
N VAL A 141 -9.47 -5.47 -14.02
CA VAL A 141 -8.98 -5.87 -12.69
C VAL A 141 -9.53 -4.93 -11.61
N PHE A 142 -9.50 -3.61 -11.85
CA PHE A 142 -10.11 -2.64 -10.94
C PHE A 142 -11.60 -2.90 -10.71
N LEU A 143 -12.37 -3.14 -11.78
CA LEU A 143 -13.81 -3.42 -11.68
C LEU A 143 -14.10 -4.73 -10.94
N VAL A 144 -13.25 -5.75 -11.08
CA VAL A 144 -13.38 -7.01 -10.34
C VAL A 144 -13.15 -6.76 -8.85
N PHE A 145 -12.08 -6.06 -8.46
CA PHE A 145 -11.84 -5.70 -7.07
C PHE A 145 -12.91 -4.76 -6.50
N LEU A 146 -13.44 -3.83 -7.31
CA LEU A 146 -14.56 -2.98 -6.93
C LEU A 146 -15.78 -3.83 -6.57
N ARG A 147 -16.13 -4.80 -7.43
CA ARG A 147 -17.25 -5.71 -7.20
C ARG A 147 -17.01 -6.58 -5.95
N MET A 148 -15.82 -7.15 -5.80
CA MET A 148 -15.40 -7.92 -4.63
C MET A 148 -15.42 -7.09 -3.33
N SER A 149 -15.17 -5.78 -3.41
CA SER A 149 -15.21 -4.89 -2.24
C SER A 149 -16.62 -4.39 -1.88
N THR A 150 -17.63 -4.74 -2.66
CA THR A 150 -19.01 -4.23 -2.54
C THR A 150 -19.94 -5.31 -2.01
N HIS A 151 -20.15 -5.33 -0.69
CA HIS A 151 -21.05 -6.31 -0.05
C HIS A 151 -22.53 -6.12 -0.45
N LYS A 152 -22.91 -5.00 -1.08
CA LYS A 152 -24.28 -4.70 -1.51
C LYS A 152 -24.28 -4.13 -2.93
N GLU A 153 -24.39 -5.00 -3.94
CA GLU A 153 -24.48 -4.60 -5.35
C GLU A 153 -25.83 -3.94 -5.67
N SER A 154 -26.92 -4.40 -5.05
CA SER A 154 -28.27 -3.84 -5.21
C SER A 154 -29.15 -4.08 -3.98
N ARG A 155 -30.45 -3.77 -4.05
CA ARG A 155 -31.41 -4.10 -2.98
C ARG A 155 -31.67 -5.61 -2.88
N GLU A 156 -31.59 -6.32 -3.99
CA GLU A 156 -31.89 -7.76 -4.11
C GLU A 156 -30.61 -8.62 -4.16
N HIS A 157 -29.46 -7.98 -4.39
CA HIS A 157 -28.17 -8.64 -4.54
C HIS A 157 -27.19 -8.05 -3.53
N PHE A 158 -27.07 -8.71 -2.39
CA PHE A 158 -26.15 -8.33 -1.33
C PHE A 158 -25.65 -9.59 -0.61
N ILE A 159 -24.65 -9.41 0.25
CA ILE A 159 -24.20 -10.35 1.25
C ILE A 159 -24.29 -9.57 2.57
N THR A 160 -24.75 -10.21 3.64
CA THR A 160 -24.80 -9.55 4.94
C THR A 160 -23.39 -9.12 5.36
N PRO A 161 -23.22 -7.95 6.00
CA PRO A 161 -21.92 -7.44 6.44
C PRO A 161 -21.01 -8.48 7.12
N THR A 162 -21.54 -9.24 8.09
CA THR A 162 -20.81 -10.27 8.84
C THR A 162 -20.27 -11.35 7.91
N VAL A 163 -21.14 -11.95 7.09
CA VAL A 163 -20.77 -13.04 6.18
C VAL A 163 -19.82 -12.54 5.09
N TYR A 164 -20.03 -11.34 4.59
CA TYR A 164 -19.10 -10.72 3.64
C TYR A 164 -17.70 -10.60 4.27
N GLY A 165 -17.61 -10.10 5.50
CA GLY A 165 -16.35 -9.95 6.23
C GLY A 165 -15.62 -11.28 6.42
N GLU A 166 -16.35 -12.35 6.74
CA GLU A 166 -15.82 -13.72 6.82
C GLU A 166 -15.36 -14.24 5.46
N ILE A 167 -16.15 -14.05 4.41
CA ILE A 167 -15.83 -14.50 3.05
C ILE A 167 -14.53 -13.86 2.58
N VAL A 168 -14.41 -12.53 2.67
CA VAL A 168 -13.23 -11.83 2.14
C VAL A 168 -11.96 -12.20 2.86
N TYR A 169 -12.04 -12.41 4.18
CA TYR A 169 -10.89 -12.72 5.03
C TYR A 169 -10.48 -14.19 4.91
N ASN A 170 -11.41 -15.12 5.13
CA ASN A 170 -11.10 -16.55 5.23
C ASN A 170 -10.71 -17.18 3.88
N ASN A 171 -11.10 -16.55 2.77
CA ASN A 171 -10.73 -17.00 1.42
C ASN A 171 -9.56 -16.19 0.82
N PHE A 172 -8.86 -15.35 1.61
CA PHE A 172 -7.71 -14.56 1.18
C PHE A 172 -7.98 -13.68 -0.05
N LEU A 173 -9.22 -13.19 -0.17
CA LEU A 173 -9.64 -12.34 -1.30
C LEU A 173 -8.97 -10.97 -1.25
N PHE A 174 -8.64 -10.52 -0.04
CA PHE A 174 -7.79 -9.37 0.22
C PHE A 174 -6.77 -9.73 1.30
N ASP A 175 -5.62 -9.08 1.22
CA ASP A 175 -4.60 -9.04 2.26
C ASP A 175 -3.94 -7.65 2.23
N ILE A 176 -3.16 -7.32 3.25
CA ILE A 176 -2.53 -6.00 3.36
C ILE A 176 -1.61 -5.68 2.16
N PRO A 177 -0.71 -6.59 1.70
CA PRO A 177 0.07 -6.37 0.49
C PRO A 177 -0.78 -6.07 -0.75
N LYS A 178 -1.86 -6.81 -1.00
CA LYS A 178 -2.78 -6.55 -2.11
C LYS A 178 -3.43 -5.19 -1.97
N ILE A 179 -3.86 -4.80 -0.78
CA ILE A 179 -4.47 -3.48 -0.55
C ILE A 179 -3.47 -2.35 -0.82
N LEU A 180 -2.22 -2.47 -0.37
CA LEU A 180 -1.13 -1.55 -0.69
C LEU A 180 -0.93 -1.41 -2.21
N ASP A 181 -0.89 -2.54 -2.92
CA ASP A 181 -0.73 -2.58 -4.37
C ASP A 181 -1.95 -1.99 -5.10
N LEU A 182 -3.18 -2.24 -4.63
CA LEU A 182 -4.39 -1.62 -5.18
C LEU A 182 -4.32 -0.09 -5.09
N CYS A 183 -3.90 0.44 -3.94
CA CYS A 183 -3.76 1.88 -3.72
C CYS A 183 -2.77 2.52 -4.71
N VAL A 184 -1.59 1.93 -4.89
CA VAL A 184 -0.58 2.49 -5.81
C VAL A 184 -0.92 2.31 -7.29
N LEU A 185 -1.58 1.20 -7.66
CA LEU A 185 -2.00 0.93 -9.03
C LEU A 185 -3.20 1.77 -9.48
N PHE A 186 -4.18 1.97 -8.60
CA PHE A 186 -5.49 2.51 -8.97
C PHE A 186 -5.85 3.84 -8.31
N GLY A 187 -5.11 4.29 -7.30
CA GLY A 187 -5.42 5.52 -6.54
C GLY A 187 -5.43 6.78 -7.42
N LYS A 188 -4.45 6.91 -8.33
CA LYS A 188 -4.41 8.05 -9.26
C LYS A 188 -5.51 7.97 -10.32
N GLY A 189 -6.57 8.74 -10.09
CA GLY A 189 -7.73 8.89 -10.97
C GLY A 189 -9.01 8.26 -10.42
N ASN A 190 -8.91 7.33 -9.46
CA ASN A 190 -10.06 6.65 -8.85
C ASN A 190 -10.09 6.77 -7.33
N SER A 191 -9.39 7.76 -6.74
CA SER A 191 -9.15 7.85 -5.30
C SER A 191 -10.42 7.77 -4.46
N SER A 192 -11.45 8.55 -4.78
CA SER A 192 -12.72 8.54 -4.03
C SER A 192 -13.42 7.17 -4.06
N LEU A 193 -13.38 6.46 -5.19
CA LEU A 193 -13.99 5.15 -5.29
C LEU A 193 -13.16 4.10 -4.54
N LEU A 194 -11.84 4.15 -4.70
CA LEU A 194 -10.92 3.23 -4.01
C LEU A 194 -10.95 3.42 -2.49
N SER A 195 -11.01 4.65 -1.99
CA SER A 195 -11.21 4.97 -0.56
C SER A 195 -12.43 4.23 -0.02
N LYS A 196 -13.58 4.32 -0.71
CA LYS A 196 -14.81 3.60 -0.33
C LYS A 196 -14.64 2.08 -0.37
N MET A 197 -13.90 1.55 -1.34
CA MET A 197 -13.62 0.11 -1.42
C MET A 197 -12.84 -0.35 -0.19
N ILE A 198 -11.73 0.32 0.13
CA ILE A 198 -10.85 -0.03 1.25
C ILE A 198 -11.57 0.20 2.59
N GLU A 199 -12.24 1.34 2.77
CA GLU A 199 -13.06 1.63 3.95
C GLU A 199 -14.13 0.55 4.16
N ASN A 200 -14.82 0.10 3.11
CA ASN A 200 -15.82 -0.95 3.24
C ASN A 200 -15.18 -2.28 3.67
N ILE A 201 -14.02 -2.65 3.12
CA ILE A 201 -13.29 -3.86 3.51
C ILE A 201 -12.93 -3.82 5.00
N PHE A 202 -12.26 -2.77 5.46
CA PHE A 202 -11.85 -2.62 6.86
C PHE A 202 -13.05 -2.47 7.81
N LYS A 203 -14.14 -1.85 7.36
CA LYS A 203 -15.36 -1.70 8.17
C LYS A 203 -16.08 -3.03 8.39
N GLN A 204 -16.26 -3.82 7.33
CA GLN A 204 -16.96 -5.10 7.45
C GLN A 204 -16.07 -6.21 8.01
N GLN A 205 -14.75 -6.08 7.90
CA GLN A 205 -13.78 -6.98 8.49
C GLN A 205 -12.70 -6.19 9.25
N PRO A 206 -12.91 -5.92 10.55
CA PRO A 206 -11.94 -5.18 11.36
C PRO A 206 -10.60 -5.91 11.60
N SER A 207 -10.51 -7.24 11.41
CA SER A 207 -9.26 -7.98 11.58
C SER A 207 -8.14 -7.50 10.66
N TYR A 208 -8.45 -6.85 9.53
CA TYR A 208 -7.44 -6.21 8.70
C TYR A 208 -6.68 -5.07 9.42
N TYR A 209 -7.24 -4.44 10.45
CA TYR A 209 -6.46 -3.52 11.28
C TYR A 209 -5.38 -4.23 12.09
N SER A 210 -5.66 -5.44 12.57
CA SER A 210 -4.67 -6.30 13.26
C SER A 210 -3.61 -6.77 12.28
N ASP A 211 -4.00 -7.25 11.09
CA ASP A 211 -3.04 -7.62 10.05
C ASP A 211 -2.14 -6.44 9.66
N LEU A 212 -2.72 -5.24 9.57
CA LEU A 212 -1.95 -4.02 9.29
C LEU A 212 -0.97 -3.72 10.42
N GLU A 213 -1.41 -3.80 11.68
CA GLU A 213 -0.56 -3.61 12.86
C GLU A 213 0.61 -4.61 12.87
N GLU A 214 0.38 -5.86 12.52
CA GLU A 214 1.42 -6.88 12.37
C GLU A 214 2.33 -6.64 11.15
N THR A 215 1.83 -5.97 10.11
CA THR A 215 2.58 -5.65 8.89
C THR A 215 3.50 -4.44 9.06
N VAL A 216 3.14 -3.45 9.89
CA VAL A 216 3.93 -2.22 10.09
C VAL A 216 5.39 -2.47 10.51
N PRO A 217 5.70 -3.40 11.43
CA PRO A 217 7.08 -3.78 11.73
C PRO A 217 7.88 -4.26 10.51
N THR A 218 7.25 -5.00 9.61
CA THR A 218 7.87 -5.47 8.36
C THR A 218 8.16 -4.29 7.41
N ILE A 219 7.25 -3.32 7.33
CA ILE A 219 7.47 -2.08 6.58
C ILE A 219 8.67 -1.31 7.14
N LEU A 220 8.75 -1.17 8.47
CA LEU A 220 9.90 -0.51 9.12
C LEU A 220 11.21 -1.28 8.89
N GLN A 221 11.15 -2.61 8.84
CA GLN A 221 12.31 -3.43 8.50
C GLN A 221 12.80 -3.19 7.07
N VAL A 222 11.92 -2.83 6.13
CA VAL A 222 12.35 -2.42 4.78
C VAL A 222 13.22 -1.16 4.83
N PHE A 223 12.87 -0.15 5.62
CA PHE A 223 13.72 1.03 5.80
C PHE A 223 15.07 0.66 6.42
N ASN A 224 15.07 -0.22 7.43
CA ASN A 224 16.31 -0.73 8.01
C ASN A 224 17.15 -1.45 6.96
N ASN A 225 16.56 -2.30 6.12
CA ASN A 225 17.29 -3.01 5.06
C ASN A 225 17.92 -2.03 4.06
N ILE A 226 17.21 -0.95 3.69
CA ILE A 226 17.76 0.11 2.84
C ILE A 226 18.96 0.78 3.51
N LEU A 227 18.87 1.12 4.80
CA LEU A 227 20.02 1.64 5.56
C LEU A 227 21.17 0.63 5.59
N GLY A 228 20.88 -0.66 5.75
CA GLY A 228 21.87 -1.74 5.78
C GLY A 228 22.63 -1.88 4.48
N GLU A 229 21.92 -1.89 3.34
CA GLU A 229 22.55 -1.90 2.00
C GLU A 229 23.34 -0.62 1.72
N CYS A 230 23.02 0.50 2.38
CA CYS A 230 23.80 1.75 2.33
C CYS A 230 24.95 1.83 3.35
N GLY A 231 25.12 0.83 4.22
CA GLY A 231 26.10 0.87 5.30
C GLY A 231 25.81 1.90 6.41
N LEU A 232 24.55 2.33 6.56
CA LEU A 232 24.09 3.37 7.49
C LEU A 232 23.40 2.82 8.74
N GLN A 233 23.39 1.51 8.95
CA GLN A 233 22.85 0.92 10.18
C GLN A 233 23.81 1.10 11.35
N ASP A 234 23.25 1.52 12.49
CA ASP A 234 23.95 1.58 13.77
C ASP A 234 23.92 0.17 14.41
N ASP A 235 25.07 -0.52 14.44
CA ASP A 235 25.19 -1.91 14.93
C ASP A 235 24.87 -2.10 16.43
N ARG A 236 24.52 -1.02 17.14
CA ARG A 236 24.24 -1.05 18.58
C ARG A 236 22.83 -1.50 18.97
N ALA A 237 21.91 -1.65 18.00
CA ALA A 237 20.48 -1.80 18.31
C ALA A 237 19.87 -3.19 18.08
N SER A 238 20.59 -4.17 17.47
CA SER A 238 20.01 -5.51 17.23
C SER A 238 20.36 -6.52 18.33
N PRO A 239 19.38 -7.11 19.05
CA PRO A 239 19.62 -8.17 20.03
C PRO A 239 19.85 -9.57 19.40
N GLU A 240 19.78 -9.71 18.07
CA GLU A 240 19.94 -11.01 17.39
C GLU A 240 21.38 -11.28 16.95
N PRO A 241 21.89 -12.52 17.11
CA PRO A 241 23.21 -12.91 16.63
C PRO A 241 23.24 -12.88 15.10
N GLN A 242 23.98 -11.90 14.55
CA GLN A 242 24.14 -11.73 13.10
C GLN A 242 24.91 -12.91 12.50
N ARG A 243 24.47 -13.38 11.32
CA ARG A 243 25.17 -14.40 10.53
C ARG A 243 26.52 -13.84 10.07
N LEU A 244 27.59 -14.62 10.23
CA LEU A 244 28.96 -14.35 9.73
C LEU A 244 29.02 -14.35 8.18
N ALA A 245 28.37 -13.39 7.55
CA ALA A 245 28.64 -13.00 6.19
C ALA A 245 28.83 -11.49 6.22
N GLU A 246 30.02 -11.05 6.62
CA GLU A 246 30.47 -9.67 6.50
C GLU A 246 30.51 -9.30 5.02
N LYS A 247 29.35 -8.95 4.44
CA LYS A 247 29.31 -8.07 3.28
C LYS A 247 30.00 -6.78 3.74
N ILE A 248 31.14 -6.47 3.14
CA ILE A 248 31.81 -5.18 3.32
C ILE A 248 30.72 -4.12 3.12
N ARG A 249 30.39 -3.37 4.17
CA ARG A 249 29.39 -2.31 4.11
C ARG A 249 29.99 -1.16 3.31
N VAL A 250 29.46 -0.94 2.12
CA VAL A 250 29.96 0.08 1.21
C VAL A 250 28.99 1.26 1.24
N THR A 251 29.51 2.46 1.40
CA THR A 251 28.68 3.68 1.36
C THR A 251 28.05 3.85 -0.03
N PRO A 252 26.93 4.58 -0.19
CA PRO A 252 26.30 4.74 -1.50
C PRO A 252 27.21 5.37 -2.56
N SER A 253 28.24 6.12 -2.15
CA SER A 253 29.23 6.73 -3.05
C SER A 253 30.27 5.74 -3.58
N GLU A 254 30.46 4.62 -2.89
CA GLU A 254 31.48 3.61 -3.19
C GLU A 254 30.86 2.33 -3.79
N MET A 255 29.54 2.16 -3.68
CA MET A 255 28.85 0.96 -4.13
C MET A 255 28.74 0.91 -5.67
N PRO A 256 28.64 -0.30 -6.28
CA PRO A 256 28.42 -0.44 -7.71
C PRO A 256 27.17 0.31 -8.19
N LEU A 257 27.23 0.89 -9.39
CA LEU A 257 26.15 1.69 -9.96
C LEU A 257 24.81 0.93 -10.04
N GLN A 258 24.85 -0.38 -10.33
CA GLN A 258 23.65 -1.20 -10.38
C GLN A 258 23.01 -1.37 -8.99
N GLU A 259 23.82 -1.52 -7.94
CA GLU A 259 23.31 -1.61 -6.57
C GLU A 259 22.70 -0.27 -6.12
N LEU A 260 23.37 0.85 -6.40
CA LEU A 260 22.82 2.19 -6.15
C LEU A 260 21.47 2.39 -6.86
N LYS A 261 21.39 1.96 -8.12
CA LYS A 261 20.15 2.01 -8.91
C LYS A 261 19.05 1.19 -8.24
N ASP A 262 19.35 -0.04 -7.83
CA ASP A 262 18.36 -0.92 -7.21
C ASP A 262 17.89 -0.37 -5.86
N VAL A 263 18.78 0.22 -5.05
CA VAL A 263 18.41 0.90 -3.80
C VAL A 263 17.48 2.09 -4.06
N VAL A 264 17.81 2.97 -5.01
CA VAL A 264 16.98 4.15 -5.31
C VAL A 264 15.61 3.75 -5.88
N LEU A 265 15.57 2.72 -6.74
CA LEU A 265 14.32 2.18 -7.26
C LEU A 265 13.47 1.57 -6.15
N TYR A 266 14.08 0.81 -5.24
CA TYR A 266 13.37 0.17 -4.14
C TYR A 266 12.85 1.18 -3.11
N LEU A 267 13.64 2.21 -2.80
CA LEU A 267 13.21 3.33 -1.98
C LEU A 267 12.00 4.05 -2.61
N CYS A 268 12.08 4.35 -3.91
CA CYS A 268 11.00 5.01 -4.64
C CYS A 268 9.71 4.19 -4.65
N ASP A 269 9.80 2.88 -4.92
CA ASP A 269 8.67 1.95 -4.88
C ASP A 269 8.02 1.91 -3.48
N THR A 270 8.86 1.79 -2.44
CA THR A 270 8.40 1.71 -1.04
C THR A 270 7.70 3.00 -0.62
N CYS A 271 8.34 4.16 -0.78
CA CYS A 271 7.75 5.45 -0.38
C CYS A 271 6.48 5.76 -1.17
N THR A 272 6.44 5.46 -2.47
CA THR A 272 5.25 5.75 -3.29
C THR A 272 4.09 4.84 -2.94
N THR A 273 4.35 3.57 -2.66
CA THR A 273 3.32 2.61 -2.26
C THR A 273 2.72 2.94 -0.90
N LEU A 274 3.57 3.24 0.09
CA LEU A 274 3.11 3.64 1.42
C LEU A 274 2.33 4.95 1.39
N TRP A 275 2.82 5.94 0.64
CA TRP A 275 2.11 7.19 0.45
C TRP A 275 0.74 6.97 -0.20
N ALA A 276 0.68 6.19 -1.29
CA ALA A 276 -0.57 5.93 -1.98
C ALA A 276 -1.60 5.23 -1.07
N PHE A 277 -1.15 4.32 -0.21
CA PHE A 277 -2.02 3.67 0.77
C PHE A 277 -2.56 4.66 1.81
N LEU A 278 -1.70 5.48 2.41
CA LEU A 278 -2.12 6.47 3.43
C LEU A 278 -2.97 7.61 2.84
N ASP A 279 -2.73 7.99 1.58
CA ASP A 279 -3.55 8.98 0.85
C ASP A 279 -4.96 8.46 0.56
N ILE A 280 -5.08 7.17 0.23
CA ILE A 280 -6.36 6.51 -0.05
C ILE A 280 -7.10 6.10 1.21
N PHE A 281 -6.39 5.69 2.26
CA PHE A 281 -6.98 5.19 3.50
C PHE A 281 -6.32 5.84 4.73
N PRO A 282 -6.54 7.14 4.94
CA PRO A 282 -5.86 7.91 5.99
C PRO A 282 -6.21 7.45 7.42
N SER A 283 -7.35 6.80 7.63
CA SER A 283 -7.74 6.22 8.93
C SER A 283 -6.75 5.17 9.46
N SER A 284 -5.90 4.60 8.60
CA SER A 284 -4.81 3.70 9.01
C SER A 284 -3.66 4.40 9.75
N SER A 285 -3.60 5.74 9.75
CA SER A 285 -2.52 6.52 10.36
C SER A 285 -2.31 6.20 11.84
N GLN A 286 -3.39 5.96 12.59
CA GLN A 286 -3.30 5.57 14.00
C GLN A 286 -2.56 4.25 14.19
N THR A 287 -2.83 3.25 13.34
CA THR A 287 -2.13 1.96 13.36
C THR A 287 -0.64 2.14 13.13
N PHE A 288 -0.24 3.00 12.19
CA PHE A 288 1.17 3.32 11.96
C PHE A 288 1.81 3.99 13.18
N GLN A 289 1.12 4.95 13.81
CA GLN A 289 1.68 5.68 14.94
C GLN A 289 1.85 4.86 16.22
N LYS A 290 1.08 3.78 16.41
CA LYS A 290 1.35 2.80 17.49
C LYS A 290 2.79 2.25 17.45
N HIS A 291 3.43 2.24 16.29
CA HIS A 291 4.81 1.79 16.10
C HIS A 291 5.83 2.92 16.04
N ASN A 292 5.47 4.15 16.44
CA ASN A 292 6.30 5.35 16.32
C ASN A 292 6.81 5.55 14.87
N PHE A 293 5.93 5.33 13.88
CA PHE A 293 6.34 5.31 12.49
C PHE A 293 6.89 6.66 12.03
N LEU A 294 6.28 7.77 12.45
CA LEU A 294 6.71 9.10 12.06
C LEU A 294 8.14 9.45 12.50
N SER A 295 8.50 9.16 13.75
CA SER A 295 9.86 9.41 14.24
C SER A 295 10.87 8.54 13.51
N ARG A 296 10.56 7.25 13.29
CA ARG A 296 11.41 6.35 12.51
C ARG A 296 11.57 6.79 11.07
N LEU A 297 10.52 7.31 10.43
CA LEU A 297 10.56 7.84 9.08
C LEU A 297 11.45 9.09 8.99
N ALA A 298 11.35 9.99 9.96
CA ALA A 298 12.17 11.20 10.02
C ALA A 298 13.66 10.88 10.23
N SER A 299 13.99 10.00 11.18
CA SER A 299 15.38 9.57 11.38
C SER A 299 15.93 8.81 10.16
N PHE A 300 15.11 7.96 9.53
CA PHE A 300 15.47 7.31 8.26
C PHE A 300 15.78 8.33 7.16
N TYR A 301 14.94 9.37 7.02
CA TYR A 301 15.13 10.44 6.07
C TYR A 301 16.45 11.17 6.29
N GLU A 302 16.75 11.56 7.53
CA GLU A 302 17.97 12.30 7.88
C GLU A 302 19.24 11.55 7.45
N LEU A 303 19.26 10.23 7.71
CA LEU A 303 20.38 9.35 7.39
C LEU A 303 20.50 9.07 5.88
N VAL A 304 19.44 8.57 5.25
CA VAL A 304 19.54 7.99 3.90
C VAL A 304 19.65 9.07 2.81
N VAL A 305 18.93 10.18 2.97
CA VAL A 305 18.77 11.17 1.90
C VAL A 305 20.10 11.88 1.61
N THR A 306 20.88 12.18 2.65
CA THR A 306 22.17 12.85 2.50
C THR A 306 23.16 12.02 1.70
N GLU A 307 23.25 10.74 2.04
CA GLU A 307 24.20 9.82 1.41
C GLU A 307 23.81 9.50 -0.04
N LEU A 308 22.53 9.21 -0.29
CA LEU A 308 22.05 8.95 -1.64
C LEU A 308 22.16 10.19 -2.55
N GLU A 309 21.87 11.39 -2.03
CA GLU A 309 22.05 12.61 -2.83
C GLU A 309 23.51 12.88 -3.17
N SER A 310 24.42 12.68 -2.20
CA SER A 310 25.85 12.83 -2.43
C SER A 310 26.33 11.85 -3.50
N ALA A 311 25.93 10.57 -3.40
CA ALA A 311 26.25 9.53 -4.37
C ALA A 311 25.72 9.83 -5.77
N VAL A 312 24.45 10.26 -5.89
CA VAL A 312 23.85 10.59 -7.19
C VAL A 312 24.44 11.87 -7.79
N LYS A 313 24.79 12.89 -6.98
CA LYS A 313 25.38 14.14 -7.50
C LYS A 313 26.85 13.99 -7.89
N LYS A 314 27.64 13.31 -7.06
CA LYS A 314 29.11 13.22 -7.21
C LYS A 314 29.54 11.96 -7.96
N GLY A 315 28.66 10.98 -8.11
CA GLY A 315 28.93 9.74 -8.84
C GLY A 315 29.35 10.00 -10.28
N LYS A 316 30.23 9.14 -10.79
CA LYS A 316 30.65 9.16 -12.19
C LYS A 316 29.67 8.31 -13.01
N PHE A 317 28.75 8.97 -13.69
CA PHE A 317 27.79 8.32 -14.58
C PHE A 317 28.28 8.43 -16.03
N GLU A 318 28.37 7.30 -16.73
CA GLU A 318 28.61 7.29 -18.17
C GLU A 318 27.39 7.84 -18.93
N ASP A 319 26.19 7.49 -18.46
CA ASP A 319 24.92 7.96 -19.00
C ASP A 319 24.29 9.04 -18.10
N ARG A 320 24.26 10.27 -18.60
CA ARG A 320 23.64 11.40 -17.91
C ARG A 320 22.13 11.24 -17.75
N SER A 321 21.45 10.51 -18.63
CA SER A 321 20.01 10.28 -18.54
C SER A 321 19.67 9.41 -17.32
N LEU A 322 20.49 8.40 -17.04
CA LEU A 322 20.38 7.57 -15.85
C LEU A 322 20.58 8.37 -14.56
N GLN A 323 21.60 9.24 -14.49
CA GLN A 323 21.81 10.11 -13.33
C GLN A 323 20.58 10.99 -13.05
N MET A 324 20.01 11.59 -14.10
CA MET A 324 18.80 12.42 -14.00
C MET A 324 17.57 11.62 -13.55
N ASP A 325 17.42 10.38 -14.03
CA ASP A 325 16.35 9.48 -13.59
C ASP A 325 16.47 9.12 -12.10
N LEU A 326 17.66 8.72 -11.65
CA LEU A 326 17.93 8.41 -10.24
C LEU A 326 17.69 9.64 -9.35
N TRP A 327 18.15 10.81 -9.78
CA TRP A 327 17.89 12.06 -9.07
C TRP A 327 16.39 12.35 -8.96
N ARG A 328 15.65 12.23 -10.07
CA ARG A 328 14.20 12.43 -10.10
C ARG A 328 13.48 11.47 -9.14
N ARG A 329 13.86 10.20 -9.12
CA ARG A 329 13.28 9.17 -8.24
C ARG A 329 13.60 9.42 -6.78
N LEU A 330 14.84 9.83 -6.46
CA LEU A 330 15.23 10.21 -5.11
C LEU A 330 14.45 11.44 -4.62
N SER A 331 14.37 12.50 -5.43
CA SER A 331 13.55 13.67 -5.12
C SER A 331 12.07 13.33 -4.94
N HIS A 332 11.53 12.42 -5.77
CA HIS A 332 10.17 11.92 -5.59
C HIS A 332 10.00 11.19 -4.25
N SER A 333 10.93 10.30 -3.91
CA SER A 333 10.92 9.55 -2.65
C SER A 333 10.96 10.48 -1.45
N ARG A 334 11.83 11.50 -1.48
CA ARG A 334 11.90 12.54 -0.44
C ARG A 334 10.55 13.21 -0.23
N ARG A 335 9.95 13.68 -1.32
CA ARG A 335 8.63 14.30 -1.30
C ARG A 335 7.57 13.36 -0.71
N LYS A 336 7.57 12.08 -1.11
CA LYS A 336 6.61 11.08 -0.58
C LYS A 336 6.78 10.81 0.90
N MET A 337 8.01 10.77 1.42
CA MET A 337 8.24 10.65 2.87
C MET A 337 7.68 11.85 3.65
N VAL A 338 7.88 13.07 3.14
CA VAL A 338 7.32 14.29 3.75
C VAL A 338 5.78 14.31 3.68
N GLU A 339 5.19 13.94 2.54
CA GLU A 339 3.74 13.82 2.40
C GLU A 339 3.15 12.75 3.33
N ILE A 340 3.81 11.60 3.50
CA ILE A 340 3.43 10.58 4.49
C ILE A 340 3.41 11.17 5.89
N ALA A 341 4.48 11.86 6.29
CA ALA A 341 4.57 12.48 7.61
C ALA A 341 3.43 13.47 7.86
N HIS A 342 3.11 14.30 6.87
CA HIS A 342 2.00 15.24 6.98
C HIS A 342 0.65 14.54 7.09
N ILE A 343 0.39 13.47 6.31
CA ILE A 343 -0.85 12.67 6.44
C ILE A 343 -0.98 12.13 7.87
N LEU A 344 0.11 11.58 8.43
CA LEU A 344 0.10 11.05 9.79
C LEU A 344 -0.22 12.15 10.81
N ILE A 345 0.50 13.28 10.78
CA ILE A 345 0.29 14.43 11.70
C ILE A 345 -1.14 14.97 11.57
N ASN A 346 -1.63 15.11 10.33
CA ASN A 346 -2.97 15.62 10.09
C ASN A 346 -4.03 14.67 10.66
N GLN A 347 -3.90 13.36 10.45
CA GLN A 347 -4.89 12.38 10.90
C GLN A 347 -4.86 12.09 12.40
N THR A 348 -3.68 12.10 13.04
CA THR A 348 -3.58 11.81 14.47
C THR A 348 -3.77 13.05 15.33
N CYS A 349 -3.41 14.24 14.83
CA CYS A 349 -3.46 15.47 15.62
C CYS A 349 -4.42 16.52 15.04
N LEU A 350 -4.18 17.02 13.83
CA LEU A 350 -4.84 18.26 13.35
C LEU A 350 -6.33 18.08 13.06
N GLN A 351 -6.72 17.00 12.38
CA GLN A 351 -8.11 16.73 12.05
C GLN A 351 -8.96 16.48 13.31
N PRO A 352 -8.54 15.66 14.29
CA PRO A 352 -9.23 15.56 15.56
C PRO A 352 -9.41 16.91 16.26
N ILE A 353 -8.44 17.82 16.19
CA ILE A 353 -8.55 19.17 16.78
C ILE A 353 -9.64 20.01 16.09
N LEU A 354 -9.76 19.91 14.76
CA LEU A 354 -10.78 20.60 13.97
C LEU A 354 -12.19 20.05 14.18
N GLU A 355 -12.31 18.73 14.43
CA GLU A 355 -13.59 18.04 14.59
C GLU A 355 -14.09 17.98 16.03
N SER A 356 -13.19 18.09 17.00
CA SER A 356 -13.49 17.97 18.43
C SER A 356 -14.04 19.27 19.04
N SER A 357 -14.84 19.12 20.12
CA SER A 357 -15.22 20.27 20.94
C SER A 357 -14.04 20.75 21.80
N TYR A 358 -13.97 22.05 22.11
CA TYR A 358 -12.86 22.72 22.81
C TYR A 358 -12.32 21.99 24.06
N GLU A 359 -13.15 21.24 24.80
CA GLU A 359 -12.74 20.54 26.03
C GLU A 359 -11.91 19.27 25.79
N THR A 360 -11.96 18.70 24.58
CA THR A 360 -11.32 17.42 24.22
C THR A 360 -10.08 17.56 23.34
N VAL A 361 -9.69 18.80 23.04
CA VAL A 361 -8.59 19.15 22.12
C VAL A 361 -7.20 18.91 22.73
N HIS A 362 -7.09 18.96 24.06
CA HIS A 362 -5.79 18.99 24.76
C HIS A 362 -4.86 17.80 24.47
N PRO A 363 -5.32 16.53 24.46
CA PRO A 363 -4.45 15.39 24.18
C PRO A 363 -3.81 15.45 22.78
N PHE A 364 -4.57 15.88 21.77
CA PHE A 364 -4.09 15.97 20.39
C PHE A 364 -3.05 17.09 20.21
N VAL A 365 -3.21 18.17 20.98
CA VAL A 365 -2.21 19.25 21.05
C VAL A 365 -0.92 18.76 21.70
N GLU A 366 -1.02 18.05 22.82
CA GLU A 366 0.14 17.47 23.50
C GLU A 366 0.88 16.49 22.59
N GLU A 367 0.14 15.62 21.89
CA GLU A 367 0.70 14.67 20.92
C GLU A 367 1.42 15.39 19.78
N PHE A 368 0.82 16.44 19.19
CA PHE A 368 1.48 17.26 18.18
C PHE A 368 2.80 17.85 18.70
N LEU A 369 2.76 18.42 19.90
CA LEU A 369 3.92 19.05 20.52
C LEU A 369 5.02 18.04 20.85
N GLU A 370 4.66 16.83 21.28
CA GLU A 370 5.58 15.72 21.51
C GLU A 370 6.24 15.27 20.21
N ILE A 371 5.43 15.02 19.17
CA ILE A 371 5.90 14.65 17.82
C ILE A 371 6.96 15.65 17.34
N PHE A 372 6.64 16.95 17.30
CA PHE A 372 7.57 17.94 16.80
C PHE A 372 8.82 18.06 17.67
N THR A 373 8.73 17.81 18.98
CA THR A 373 9.92 17.79 19.87
C THR A 373 10.87 16.66 19.49
N THR A 374 10.36 15.49 19.15
CA THR A 374 11.19 14.38 18.65
C THR A 374 11.80 14.73 17.30
N LEU A 375 11.03 15.35 16.41
CA LEU A 375 11.50 15.72 15.08
C LEU A 375 12.58 16.82 15.10
N LEU A 376 12.66 17.66 16.14
CA LEU A 376 13.63 18.78 16.25
C LEU A 376 15.10 18.36 16.06
N GLN A 377 15.43 17.10 16.34
CA GLN A 377 16.78 16.57 16.15
C GLN A 377 17.10 16.31 14.66
N GLU A 378 16.07 16.06 13.85
CA GLU A 378 16.14 15.74 12.42
C GLU A 378 16.03 17.04 11.60
N ARG A 379 17.09 17.85 11.63
CA ARG A 379 17.09 19.22 11.10
C ARG A 379 16.77 19.27 9.61
N ARG A 380 17.35 18.36 8.82
CA ARG A 380 17.14 18.33 7.38
C ARG A 380 15.71 17.93 7.05
N PHE A 381 15.20 16.89 7.73
CA PHE A 381 13.81 16.48 7.58
C PHE A 381 12.84 17.61 7.89
N ILE A 382 13.00 18.28 9.05
CA ILE A 382 12.12 19.40 9.45
C ILE A 382 12.16 20.53 8.43
N ARG A 383 13.35 20.91 7.94
CA ARG A 383 13.47 21.99 6.96
C ARG A 383 12.69 21.66 5.69
N ASP A 384 12.86 20.44 5.18
CA ASP A 384 12.20 20.00 3.95
C ASP A 384 10.68 19.78 4.18
N TYR A 385 10.27 19.41 5.40
CA TYR A 385 8.86 19.34 5.81
C TYR A 385 8.22 20.74 5.82
N ASP A 386 8.84 21.69 6.50
CA ASP A 386 8.31 23.05 6.65
C ASP A 386 8.24 23.80 5.32
N GLU A 387 9.17 23.55 4.39
CA GLU A 387 9.10 24.11 3.04
C GLU A 387 7.84 23.65 2.27
N MET A 388 7.35 22.44 2.54
CA MET A 388 6.16 21.88 1.89
C MET A 388 4.86 22.12 2.69
N PHE A 389 4.95 22.04 4.02
CA PHE A 389 3.84 22.12 4.97
C PHE A 389 4.27 23.03 6.13
N PRO A 390 4.08 24.36 5.99
CA PRO A 390 4.60 25.34 6.94
C PRO A 390 4.11 25.09 8.37
N VAL A 391 5.03 24.83 9.30
CA VAL A 391 4.69 24.47 10.68
C VAL A 391 4.00 25.63 11.41
N ASP A 392 4.31 26.87 11.02
CA ASP A 392 3.69 28.08 11.57
C ASP A 392 2.17 28.12 11.32
N GLU A 393 1.67 27.54 10.21
CA GLU A 393 0.23 27.47 9.91
C GLU A 393 -0.46 26.48 10.86
N ASP A 394 0.09 25.28 11.03
CA ASP A 394 -0.41 24.26 11.94
C ASP A 394 -0.42 24.77 13.39
N VAL A 395 0.66 25.44 13.81
CA VAL A 395 0.71 26.08 15.13
C VAL A 395 -0.40 27.11 15.31
N SER A 396 -0.62 27.95 14.30
CA SER A 396 -1.65 28.99 14.37
C SER A 396 -3.04 28.37 14.58
N LEU A 397 -3.29 27.21 13.97
CA LEU A 397 -4.50 26.42 14.21
C LEU A 397 -4.58 25.91 15.66
N LEU A 398 -3.47 25.42 16.25
CA LEU A 398 -3.45 24.99 17.66
C LEU A 398 -3.74 26.14 18.62
N GLN A 399 -3.17 27.32 18.37
CA GLN A 399 -3.40 28.53 19.17
C GLN A 399 -4.84 29.00 19.12
N GLN A 400 -5.52 28.84 17.97
CA GLN A 400 -6.94 29.15 17.83
C GLN A 400 -7.82 28.13 18.55
N ALA A 401 -7.44 26.85 18.51
CA ALA A 401 -8.23 25.76 19.09
C ALA A 401 -8.08 25.65 20.62
N SER A 402 -6.97 26.11 21.21
CA SER A 402 -6.72 26.05 22.65
C SER A 402 -6.36 27.42 23.23
N SER A 403 -7.29 28.02 23.97
CA SER A 403 -7.09 29.29 24.67
C SER A 403 -6.14 29.20 25.87
N THR A 404 -5.81 27.98 26.33
CA THR A 404 -4.94 27.67 27.47
C THR A 404 -3.49 27.35 27.09
N LEU A 405 -3.17 27.20 25.80
CA LEU A 405 -1.79 27.01 25.37
C LEU A 405 -0.99 28.29 25.62
N TYR A 406 -0.06 28.24 26.57
CA TYR A 406 0.83 29.36 26.82
C TYR A 406 1.69 29.63 25.57
N PRO A 407 1.70 30.87 25.04
CA PRO A 407 2.51 31.25 23.89
C PRO A 407 3.98 30.84 24.02
N PHE A 408 4.53 30.79 25.24
CA PHE A 408 5.94 30.49 25.49
C PHE A 408 6.40 29.07 25.11
N GLN A 409 5.58 28.02 25.33
CA GLN A 409 5.96 26.63 25.01
C GLN A 409 5.99 26.38 23.50
N ILE A 410 5.05 27.01 22.79
CA ILE A 410 4.93 26.97 21.33
C ILE A 410 6.04 27.82 20.70
N THR A 411 6.25 29.05 21.15
CA THR A 411 7.26 29.96 20.60
C THR A 411 8.69 29.45 20.81
N TYR A 412 9.03 28.83 21.94
CA TYR A 412 10.38 28.27 22.15
C TYR A 412 10.67 27.09 21.22
N ARG A 413 9.68 26.24 20.94
CA ARG A 413 9.84 25.10 20.02
C ARG A 413 9.86 25.53 18.56
N ILE A 414 9.10 26.55 18.19
CA ILE A 414 9.10 27.16 16.85
C ILE A 414 10.39 27.94 16.58
N LEU A 415 10.94 28.65 17.57
CA LEU A 415 12.27 29.28 17.44
C LEU A 415 13.34 28.24 17.08
N ASN A 416 13.28 27.03 17.66
CA ASN A 416 14.19 25.94 17.28
C ASN A 416 13.95 25.39 15.86
N VAL A 417 12.70 25.41 15.37
CA VAL A 417 12.38 25.08 13.96
C VAL A 417 12.89 26.16 13.00
N HIS A 418 12.84 27.44 13.37
CA HIS A 418 13.41 28.53 12.56
C HIS A 418 14.94 28.58 12.65
N ASP A 419 15.54 28.22 13.79
CA ASP A 419 17.00 28.11 13.94
C ASP A 419 17.56 26.91 13.17
N SER A 420 16.80 25.81 13.03
CA SER A 420 17.19 24.68 12.17
C SER A 420 17.13 24.99 10.67
N LYS A 421 16.38 26.03 10.24
CA LYS A 421 16.40 26.55 8.86
C LYS A 421 17.69 27.32 8.53
N ASN A 422 18.37 27.86 9.55
CA ASN A 422 19.52 28.75 9.39
C ASN A 422 20.89 28.04 9.45
N CYS A 423 20.94 26.70 9.56
CA CYS A 423 22.17 25.90 9.61
C CYS A 423 22.38 25.04 8.36
#